data_AF-A0A502G2P7-F1
#
_entry.id   AF-A0A502G2P7-F1
#
_cell.length_a   1.000
_cell.length_b   1.000
_cell.length_c   1.000
_cell.angle_alpha   90.00
_cell.angle_beta   90.00
_cell.angle_gamma   90.00
#
_symmetry.space_group_name_H-M   'P 1'
#
loop_
_entity.id
_entity.type
_entity.pdbx_description
1 polymer ?
#
loop_
_entity_poly.entity_id
_entity_poly.type
_entity_poly.pdbx_seq_one_letter_code
_entity_poly.pdbx_strand_id
1 'polypeptide(L)' 'MQNLVAGYVAPSARLTPAERARLPMISSELAKHCIALERWELEALTRGARLRFGDIDMHFKALEDWAEFY' A
#
# COMPACT_ATOMS: atom_id res chain seq x y z
N MET A 1 -28.26 -1.53 18.18
CA MET A 1 -27.05 -0.92 18.79
C MET A 1 -25.92 -0.98 17.78
N GLN A 2 -25.29 0.17 17.54
CA GLN A 2 -24.05 0.43 16.79
C GLN A 2 -24.13 0.39 15.25
N ASN A 3 -24.56 1.54 14.70
CA ASN A 3 -24.24 2.00 13.36
C ASN A 3 -22.75 2.32 13.28
N LEU A 4 -22.00 1.63 12.42
CA LEU A 4 -20.73 2.13 11.89
C LEU A 4 -20.98 2.48 10.43
N VAL A 5 -21.24 3.77 10.18
CA VAL A 5 -21.19 4.29 8.81
C VAL A 5 -19.72 4.25 8.42
N ALA A 6 -19.29 3.15 7.80
CA ALA A 6 -17.99 3.10 7.14
C ALA A 6 -17.97 4.28 6.17
N GLY A 7 -17.08 5.26 6.41
CA GLY A 7 -16.90 6.38 5.51
C GLY A 7 -16.76 5.85 4.08
N TYR A 8 -17.52 6.41 3.15
CA TYR A 8 -17.58 5.93 1.76
C TYR A 8 -16.19 6.07 1.14
N VAL A 9 -15.43 4.97 1.06
CA VAL A 9 -14.17 4.94 0.32
C VAL A 9 -14.53 4.97 -1.15
N ALA A 10 -14.04 5.99 -1.87
CA ALA A 10 -14.27 6.10 -3.30
C ALA A 10 -13.85 4.81 -4.01
N PRO A 11 -14.59 4.35 -5.04
CA PRO A 11 -14.24 3.14 -5.78
C PRO A 11 -12.77 3.09 -6.23
N SER A 12 -12.22 4.23 -6.65
CA SER A 12 -10.83 4.41 -7.08
C SER A 12 -9.81 4.33 -5.95
N ALA A 13 -10.21 4.60 -4.71
CA ALA A 13 -9.33 4.52 -3.54
C ALA A 13 -9.25 3.09 -2.97
N ARG A 14 -10.17 2.19 -3.33
CA ARG A 14 -10.14 0.79 -2.88
C ARG A 14 -8.94 0.07 -3.47
N LEU A 15 -8.22 -0.67 -2.64
CA LEU A 15 -7.20 -1.60 -3.11
C LEU A 15 -7.83 -2.82 -3.80
N THR A 16 -7.19 -3.30 -4.86
CA THR A 16 -7.47 -4.61 -5.44
C THR A 16 -7.10 -5.72 -4.45
N PRO A 17 -7.62 -6.95 -4.60
CA PRO A 17 -7.21 -8.08 -3.77
C PRO A 17 -5.68 -8.32 -3.80
N ALA A 18 -5.05 -8.16 -4.97
CA ALA A 18 -3.62 -8.35 -5.14
C ALA A 18 -2.81 -7.25 -4.44
N GLU A 19 -3.22 -5.98 -4.54
CA GLU A 19 -2.60 -4.90 -3.78
C GLU A 19 -2.75 -5.12 -2.26
N ARG A 20 -3.95 -5.50 -1.80
CA ARG A 20 -4.22 -5.78 -0.38
C ARG A 20 -3.35 -6.91 0.17
N ALA A 21 -3.09 -7.95 -0.61
CA ALA A 21 -2.23 -9.06 -0.22
C ALA A 21 -0.77 -8.64 0.03
N ARG A 22 -0.30 -7.53 -0.55
CA ARG A 22 1.07 -7.03 -0.38
C ARG A 22 1.29 -6.24 0.90
N LEU A 23 0.23 -5.70 1.51
CA LEU A 23 0.33 -4.89 2.73
C LEU A 23 1.10 -5.56 3.89
N PRO A 24 0.81 -6.83 4.28
CA PRO A 24 1.57 -7.47 5.34
C PRO A 24 3.04 -7.70 4.95
N MET A 25 3.33 -7.99 3.68
CA MET A 25 4.69 -8.15 3.17
C MET A 25 5.48 -6.83 3.28
N ILE A 26 4.90 -5.72 2.80
CA ILE A 26 5.54 -4.40 2.87
C ILE A 26 5.73 -3.98 4.33
N SER A 27 4.69 -4.13 5.16
CA SER A 27 4.77 -3.81 6.60
C SER A 27 5.86 -4.62 7.31
N SER A 28 5.96 -5.92 7.03
CA SER A 28 7.00 -6.77 7.61
C SER A 28 8.40 -6.39 7.15
N GLU A 29 8.57 -5.92 5.90
CA GLU A 29 9.86 -5.45 5.41
C GLU A 29 10.28 -4.16 6.14
N LEU A 30 9.36 -3.20 6.27
CA LEU A 30 9.59 -1.94 6.98
C LEU A 30 9.90 -2.14 8.47
N ALA A 31 9.25 -3.12 9.10
CA ALA A 31 9.50 -3.46 10.50
C ALA A 31 10.96 -3.91 10.76
N LYS A 32 11.64 -4.51 9.78
CA LYS A 32 13.09 -4.86 9.88
C LYS A 32 13.97 -3.62 10.04
N HIS A 33 13.46 -2.46 9.63
CA HIS A 33 14.12 -1.17 9.74
C HIS A 33 13.52 -0.30 10.86
N CYS A 34 12.69 -0.88 11.73
CA CYS A 34 11.97 -0.17 12.79
C CYS A 34 11.05 0.95 12.26
N ILE A 35 10.56 0.82 11.02
CA ILE A 35 9.63 1.78 10.41
C ILE A 35 8.21 1.25 10.55
N ALA A 36 7.35 2.02 11.22
CA ALA A 36 5.91 1.79 11.26
C ALA A 36 5.21 2.92 10.51
N LEU A 37 4.36 2.56 9.55
CA LEU A 37 3.63 3.50 8.71
C LEU A 37 2.13 3.43 8.94
N GLU A 38 1.45 4.53 8.66
CA GLU A 38 -0.01 4.58 8.63
C GLU A 38 -0.56 3.76 7.47
N ARG A 39 -1.87 3.47 7.56
CA ARG A 39 -2.55 2.66 6.55
C ARG A 39 -2.40 3.23 5.15
N TRP A 40 -2.67 4.53 4.98
CA TRP A 40 -2.64 5.16 3.67
C TRP A 40 -1.23 5.19 3.05
N GLU A 41 -0.18 5.24 3.87
CA GLU A 41 1.21 5.20 3.40
C GLU A 41 1.56 3.80 2.86
N LEU A 42 1.13 2.75 3.56
CA LEU A 42 1.27 1.38 3.05
C LEU A 42 0.50 1.19 1.74
N GLU A 43 -0.70 1.77 1.62
CA GLU A 43 -1.48 1.73 0.39
C GLU A 43 -0.77 2.46 -0.77
N ALA A 44 -0.17 3.61 -0.51
CA ALA A 44 0.65 4.32 -1.49
C ALA A 44 1.83 3.44 -1.96
N LEU A 45 2.53 2.79 -1.02
CA LEU A 45 3.64 1.88 -1.34
C LEU A 45 3.20 0.66 -2.16
N THR A 46 2.03 0.07 -1.86
CA THR A 46 1.50 -1.04 -2.69
C THR A 46 1.26 -0.64 -4.15
N ARG A 47 1.03 0.65 -4.40
CA ARG A 47 0.77 1.26 -5.72
C ARG A 47 2.00 1.84 -6.39
N GLY A 48 3.21 1.57 -5.89
CA GLY A 48 4.44 2.02 -6.53
C GLY A 48 5.05 3.30 -5.98
N ALA A 49 4.54 3.84 -4.86
CA ALA A 49 5.22 4.94 -4.19
C ALA A 49 6.63 4.51 -3.73
N ARG A 50 7.51 5.51 -3.56
CA ARG A 50 8.86 5.32 -3.05
C ARG A 50 8.94 5.83 -1.62
N LEU A 51 9.50 5.03 -0.72
CA LEU A 51 9.81 5.45 0.64
C LEU A 51 11.24 5.95 0.71
N ARG A 52 11.43 7.15 1.26
CA ARG A 52 12.75 7.66 1.64
C ARG A 52 12.72 8.16 3.08
N PHE A 53 13.53 7.55 3.93
CA PHE A 53 13.60 7.87 5.36
C PHE A 53 15.04 7.74 5.86
N GLY A 54 15.67 8.88 6.21
CA GLY A 54 17.12 8.92 6.46
C GLY A 54 17.89 8.39 5.24
N ASP A 55 18.72 7.37 5.46
CA ASP A 55 19.51 6.69 4.43
C ASP A 55 18.77 5.52 3.75
N ILE A 56 17.52 5.24 4.15
CA ILE A 56 16.71 4.17 3.58
C ILE A 56 15.99 4.71 2.34
N ASP A 57 16.19 4.05 1.20
CA ASP A 57 15.47 4.26 -0.05
C ASP A 57 14.88 2.90 -0.50
N MET A 58 13.55 2.79 -0.45
CA MET A 58 12.84 1.57 -0.82
C MET A 58 11.80 1.87 -1.90
N HIS A 59 11.75 1.00 -2.90
CA HIS A 59 10.74 1.06 -3.95
C HIS A 59 10.05 -0.29 -4.09
N PHE A 60 8.76 -0.32 -3.76
CA PHE A 60 7.90 -1.46 -3.99
C PHE A 60 7.18 -1.25 -5.32
N LYS A 61 7.69 -1.83 -6.40
CA LYS A 61 7.10 -1.67 -7.74
C LYS A 61 5.60 -1.90 -7.70
N ALA A 62 4.82 -1.04 -8.37
CA ALA A 62 3.39 -1.28 -8.56
C ALA A 62 3.18 -2.67 -9.19
N LEU A 63 2.03 -3.29 -8.90
CA LEU A 63 1.63 -4.46 -9.67
C LEU A 63 1.38 -3.97 -11.10
N GLU A 64 2.12 -4.52 -12.05
CA GLU A 64 1.98 -4.18 -13.46
C GLU A 64 0.76 -4.92 -14.02
N ASP A 65 -0.20 -4.17 -14.57
CA ASP A 65 -1.41 -4.72 -15.22
C ASP A 65 -1.61 -4.09 -16.61
N TRP A 66 -0.52 -3.60 -17.22
CA TRP A 66 -0.54 -2.90 -18.51
C TRP A 66 -0.02 -3.75 -19.68
N ALA A 67 0.26 -5.04 -19.46
CA ALA A 67 0.77 -5.94 -20.51
C ALA A 67 -0.26 -6.22 -21.62
N GLU A 68 -1.52 -5.83 -21.46
CA GLU A 68 -2.61 -6.15 -22.38
C GLU A 68 -2.93 -5.04 -23.40
N PHE A 69 -2.21 -3.91 -23.40
CA PHE A 69 -2.48 -2.77 -24.29
C PHE A 69 -1.60 -2.70 -25.56
N TYR A 70 -0.95 -3.80 -25.96
CA TYR A 70 -0.16 -3.91 -27.19
C TYR A 70 -0.64 -5.02 -28.12
#